data_AF-A0A2V8EB32-F1
#
_entry.id   AF-A0A2V8EB32-F1
#
_cell.length_a   1.000
_cell.length_b   1.000
_cell.length_c   1.000
_cell.angle_alpha   90.00
_cell.angle_beta   90.00
_cell.angle_gamma   90.00
#
_symmetry.space_group_name_H-M   'P 1'
#
loop_
_entity.id
_entity.type
_entity.pdbx_description
1 polymer ?
#
loop_
_entity_poly.entity_id
_entity_poly.type
_entity_poly.pdbx_seq_one_letter_code
_entity_poly.pdbx_strand_id
1 'polypeptide(L)'
;MPAGLFASARADWATPPELFGRLDREFSFTLDVCATPDNKKCPRYFTPAIDGLRQRWTGRCWMNPPYGRAIGAWVRKAREESRRDATVVSLLPARTDTAWWHGDVMRAREIRLLRGRLTFVGAPSPAPFPSAIVIFGGRGMPATDAPPRVVGWDWRAYP
;
A
#
# COMPACT_ATOMS: atom_id res chain seq x y z
N MET A 1 -31.10 15.18 -7.75
CA MET A 1 -29.72 15.15 -8.27
C MET A 1 -28.86 14.37 -7.29
N PRO A 2 -28.29 13.20 -7.63
CA PRO A 2 -27.47 12.46 -6.67
C PRO A 2 -26.12 13.17 -6.52
N ALA A 3 -25.70 13.36 -5.26
CA ALA A 3 -24.42 13.94 -4.91
C ALA A 3 -23.29 13.05 -5.42
N GLY A 4 -22.58 13.53 -6.45
CA GLY A 4 -21.44 12.86 -7.05
C GLY A 4 -20.24 12.81 -6.10
N LEU A 5 -19.63 11.63 -6.02
CA LEU A 5 -18.24 11.33 -5.62
C LEU A 5 -17.61 12.29 -4.60
N PHE A 6 -17.62 11.91 -3.32
CA PHE A 6 -16.75 12.51 -2.32
C PHE A 6 -15.28 12.19 -2.65
N ALA A 7 -14.63 13.07 -3.41
CA ALA A 7 -13.19 13.14 -3.45
C ALA A 7 -12.72 13.69 -2.10
N SER A 8 -12.00 12.88 -1.33
CA SER A 8 -11.32 13.36 -0.12
C SER A 8 -10.36 14.49 -0.50
N ALA A 9 -10.48 15.66 0.15
CA ALA A 9 -9.59 16.80 -0.06
C ALA A 9 -8.13 16.51 0.30
N ARG A 10 -7.89 15.46 1.09
CA ARG A 10 -6.58 14.98 1.51
C ARG A 10 -6.27 13.64 0.84
N ALA A 11 -5.13 13.54 0.16
CA ALA A 11 -4.70 12.33 -0.54
C ALA A 11 -3.63 11.55 0.23
N ASP A 12 -2.91 12.23 1.13
CA ASP A 12 -1.76 11.77 1.93
C ASP A 12 -2.16 11.23 3.32
N TRP A 13 -3.14 10.34 3.35
CA TRP A 13 -3.65 9.79 4.62
C TRP A 13 -2.60 8.96 5.36
N ALA A 14 -2.33 9.30 6.63
CA ALA A 14 -1.41 8.54 7.45
C ALA A 14 -2.03 7.21 7.92
N THR A 15 -1.24 6.12 7.84
CA THR A 15 -1.66 4.77 8.24
C THR A 15 -1.85 4.68 9.76
N PRO A 16 -2.92 4.01 10.26
CA PRO A 16 -3.07 3.70 11.68
C PRO A 16 -1.83 2.99 12.27
N PRO A 17 -1.31 3.44 13.42
CA PRO A 17 -0.10 2.87 14.02
C PRO A 17 -0.17 1.35 14.25
N GLU A 18 -1.34 0.83 14.63
CA GLU A 18 -1.54 -0.59 14.96
C GLU A 18 -1.45 -1.47 13.71
N LEU A 19 -2.06 -1.02 12.60
CA LEU A 19 -1.98 -1.71 11.32
C LEU A 19 -0.54 -1.74 10.81
N PHE A 20 0.14 -0.58 10.83
CA PHE A 20 1.54 -0.49 10.44
C PHE A 20 2.42 -1.36 11.32
N GLY A 21 2.31 -1.25 12.66
CA GLY A 21 3.14 -1.99 13.60
C GLY A 21 2.97 -3.51 13.48
N ARG A 22 1.78 -4.01 13.13
CA ARG A 22 1.58 -5.44 12.86
C ARG A 22 2.33 -5.91 11.62
N LEU A 23 2.29 -5.12 10.53
CA LEU A 23 3.02 -5.43 9.30
C LEU A 23 4.53 -5.23 9.50
N ASP A 24 4.94 -4.25 10.28
CA ASP A 24 6.36 -4.00 10.56
C ASP A 24 6.99 -5.09 11.42
N ARG A 25 6.24 -5.67 12.37
CA ARG A 25 6.67 -6.89 13.08
C ARG A 25 6.94 -8.06 12.13
N GLU A 26 6.19 -8.16 11.03
CA GLU A 26 6.33 -9.25 10.05
C GLU A 26 7.43 -8.97 9.01
N PHE A 27 7.51 -7.74 8.50
CA PHE A 27 8.34 -7.39 7.36
C PHE A 27 9.57 -6.54 7.72
N SER A 28 9.65 -6.00 8.93
CA SER A 28 10.73 -5.13 9.43
C SER A 28 11.13 -4.05 8.41
N PHE A 29 10.21 -3.14 8.11
CA PHE A 29 10.37 -2.16 7.04
C PHE A 29 11.59 -1.25 7.25
N THR A 30 12.24 -0.92 6.14
CA THR A 30 13.46 -0.10 6.11
C THR A 30 13.28 1.20 5.34
N LEU A 31 12.21 1.31 4.54
CA LEU A 31 11.97 2.43 3.64
C LEU A 31 10.47 2.70 3.53
N ASP A 32 10.07 3.96 3.70
CA ASP A 32 8.72 4.45 3.38
C ASP A 32 8.75 5.25 2.07
N VAL A 33 8.16 4.71 1.01
CA VAL A 33 8.42 5.24 -0.35
C VAL A 33 7.56 6.45 -0.72
N CYS A 34 6.59 6.83 0.11
CA CYS A 34 5.64 7.89 -0.18
C CYS A 34 5.13 8.56 1.10
N ALA A 35 6.01 9.32 1.76
CA ALA A 35 5.75 9.91 3.07
C ALA A 35 6.09 11.40 3.13
N THR A 36 5.79 12.02 4.25
CA THR A 36 6.25 13.34 4.69
C THR A 36 7.01 13.19 6.01
N PRO A 37 7.76 14.20 6.46
CA PRO A 37 8.39 14.17 7.78
C PRO A 37 7.43 13.84 8.93
N ASP A 38 6.16 14.25 8.80
CA ASP A 38 5.14 14.12 9.84
C ASP A 38 4.41 12.76 9.82
N ASN A 39 4.36 12.08 8.67
CA ASN A 39 3.60 10.82 8.54
C ASN A 39 4.45 9.57 8.29
N LYS A 40 5.77 9.74 8.11
CA LYS A 40 6.70 8.65 7.83
C LYS A 40 6.56 7.49 8.81
N LYS A 41 6.71 6.28 8.28
CA LYS A 41 6.70 5.04 9.08
C LYS A 41 8.07 4.39 9.21
N CYS A 42 9.06 4.87 8.45
CA CYS A 42 10.43 4.37 8.49
C CYS A 42 11.44 5.52 8.66
N PRO A 43 12.66 5.24 9.19
CA PRO A 43 13.73 6.23 9.28
C PRO A 43 14.16 6.77 7.90
N ARG A 44 14.24 5.90 6.89
CA ARG A 44 14.44 6.29 5.49
C ARG A 44 13.08 6.44 4.82
N TYR A 45 12.89 7.56 4.12
CA TYR A 45 11.64 7.82 3.44
C TYR A 45 11.82 8.79 2.27
N PHE A 46 10.91 8.75 1.31
CA PHE A 46 10.86 9.71 0.20
C PHE A 46 9.72 10.70 0.39
N THR A 47 10.05 11.98 0.27
CA THR A 47 9.08 13.08 0.29
C THR A 47 8.56 13.39 -1.11
N PRO A 48 7.45 14.15 -1.25
CA PRO A 48 7.00 14.63 -2.55
C PRO A 48 8.10 15.38 -3.33
N ALA A 49 8.98 16.11 -2.65
CA ALA A 49 10.11 16.80 -3.27
C ALA A 49 11.20 15.85 -3.80
N ILE A 50 11.41 14.70 -3.14
CA ILE A 50 12.34 13.65 -3.59
C ILE A 50 11.73 12.80 -4.72
N ASP A 51 10.40 12.76 -4.80
CA ASP A 51 9.63 11.98 -5.76
C ASP A 51 9.99 10.49 -5.74
N GLY A 52 9.31 9.74 -4.87
CA GLY A 52 9.53 8.30 -4.71
C GLY A 52 9.36 7.49 -6.01
N LEU A 53 8.61 7.97 -7.02
CA LEU A 53 8.49 7.25 -8.30
C LEU A 53 9.78 7.27 -9.11
N ARG A 54 10.63 8.27 -8.91
CA ARG A 54 11.92 8.43 -9.60
C ARG A 54 13.08 7.76 -8.89
N GLN A 55 12.89 7.35 -7.64
CA GLN A 55 13.92 6.72 -6.83
C GLN A 55 13.96 5.21 -7.03
N ARG A 56 15.12 4.59 -6.79
CA ARG A 56 15.22 3.12 -6.67
C ARG A 56 14.70 2.69 -5.30
N TRP A 57 13.92 1.62 -5.24
CA TRP A 57 13.43 1.08 -3.96
C TRP A 57 14.26 -0.14 -3.58
N THR A 58 14.78 -0.15 -2.36
CA THR A 58 15.69 -1.22 -1.90
C THR A 58 15.31 -1.71 -0.51
N GLY A 59 15.46 -3.01 -0.29
CA GLY A 59 15.12 -3.65 0.98
C GLY A 59 13.61 -3.85 1.14
N ARG A 60 13.09 -3.53 2.33
CA ARG A 60 11.71 -3.83 2.73
C ARG A 60 10.95 -2.52 2.80
N CYS A 61 10.05 -2.31 1.86
CA CYS A 61 9.43 -1.04 1.56
C CYS A 61 7.97 -1.03 2.02
N TRP A 62 7.59 0.01 2.74
CA TRP A 62 6.21 0.37 3.00
C TRP A 62 5.74 1.36 1.94
N MET A 63 4.55 1.13 1.38
CA MET A 63 3.92 2.02 0.42
C MET A 63 2.47 2.29 0.79
N ASN A 64 2.16 3.52 1.17
CA ASN A 64 0.81 4.03 1.31
C ASN A 64 0.67 5.28 0.43
N PRO A 65 0.45 5.11 -0.88
CA PRO A 65 0.62 6.19 -1.86
C PRO A 65 -0.50 7.22 -1.72
N PRO A 66 -0.28 8.47 -2.19
CA PRO A 66 -1.36 9.43 -2.27
C PRO A 66 -2.49 8.87 -3.16
N TYR A 67 -3.72 8.87 -2.64
CA TYR A 67 -4.85 8.31 -3.36
C TYR A 67 -5.32 9.24 -4.48
N GLY A 68 -5.49 8.70 -5.69
CA GLY A 68 -5.90 9.47 -6.85
C GLY A 68 -5.38 8.88 -8.17
N ARG A 69 -5.18 9.77 -9.16
CA ARG A 69 -4.82 9.38 -10.53
C ARG A 69 -3.47 8.67 -10.64
N ALA A 70 -2.55 8.92 -9.71
CA ALA A 70 -1.21 8.35 -9.75
C ALA A 70 -1.10 6.94 -9.16
N ILE A 71 -2.16 6.39 -8.53
CA ILE A 71 -2.09 5.06 -7.87
C ILE A 71 -1.52 4.00 -8.81
N GLY A 72 -1.98 3.93 -10.06
CA GLY A 72 -1.49 2.95 -11.02
C GLY A 72 0.03 3.01 -11.27
N ALA A 73 0.62 4.22 -11.24
CA ALA A 73 2.07 4.37 -11.38
C ALA A 73 2.83 3.84 -10.15
N TRP A 74 2.31 4.08 -8.94
CA TRP A 74 2.88 3.54 -7.70
C TRP A 74 2.81 2.01 -7.65
N VAL A 75 1.67 1.42 -8.01
CA VAL A 75 1.49 -0.04 -8.01
C VAL A 75 2.39 -0.71 -9.05
N ARG A 76 2.44 -0.17 -10.28
CA ARG A 76 3.36 -0.66 -11.31
C ARG A 76 4.80 -0.61 -10.83
N LYS A 77 5.22 0.50 -10.22
CA LYS A 77 6.57 0.62 -9.66
C LYS A 77 6.83 -0.38 -8.53
N ALA A 78 5.88 -0.58 -7.61
CA ALA A 78 6.00 -1.59 -6.57
C ALA A 78 6.29 -2.99 -7.15
N ARG A 79 5.56 -3.36 -8.21
CA ARG A 79 5.80 -4.61 -8.92
C ARG A 79 7.18 -4.65 -9.59
N GLU A 80 7.57 -3.60 -10.31
CA GLU A 80 8.87 -3.52 -11.00
C GLU A 80 10.05 -3.60 -10.02
N GLU A 81 10.00 -2.89 -8.90
CA GLU A 81 11.05 -2.92 -7.88
C GLU A 81 11.10 -4.29 -7.17
N SER A 82 9.96 -4.96 -7.02
CA SER A 82 9.91 -6.31 -6.43
C SER A 82 10.49 -7.42 -7.31
N ARG A 83 10.63 -7.18 -8.61
CA ARG A 83 11.32 -8.09 -9.55
C ARG A 83 12.84 -7.95 -9.50
N ARG A 84 13.34 -6.91 -8.83
CA ARG A 84 14.77 -6.69 -8.60
C ARG A 84 15.13 -7.39 -7.29
N ASP A 85 14.96 -6.72 -6.15
CA ASP A 85 15.26 -7.27 -4.82
C ASP A 85 14.47 -6.59 -3.69
N ALA A 86 13.42 -5.82 -4.03
CA ALA A 86 12.59 -5.16 -3.02
C ALA A 86 11.45 -6.08 -2.56
N THR A 87 11.17 -6.11 -1.26
CA THR A 87 9.85 -6.52 -0.77
C THR A 87 9.03 -5.25 -0.63
N VAL A 88 7.90 -5.12 -1.33
CA VAL A 88 7.05 -3.93 -1.24
C VAL A 88 5.69 -4.32 -0.67
N VAL A 89 5.35 -3.78 0.49
CA VAL A 89 4.05 -3.98 1.13
C VAL A 89 3.26 -2.70 1.00
N SER A 90 2.09 -2.82 0.40
CA SER A 90 1.29 -1.68 -0.06
C SER A 90 -0.07 -1.66 0.61
N LEU A 91 -0.49 -0.50 1.13
CA LEU A 91 -1.87 -0.25 1.53
C LEU A 91 -2.62 0.43 0.38
N LEU A 92 -3.56 -0.29 -0.23
CA LEU A 92 -4.26 0.13 -1.44
C LEU A 92 -5.78 0.06 -1.27
N PRO A 93 -6.56 0.93 -1.95
CA PRO A 93 -7.99 0.71 -2.06
C PRO A 93 -8.24 -0.56 -2.88
N ALA A 94 -9.14 -1.43 -2.41
CA ALA A 94 -9.49 -2.67 -3.10
C ALA A 94 -10.41 -2.40 -4.31
N ARG A 95 -9.82 -1.84 -5.37
CA ARG A 95 -10.50 -1.48 -6.63
C ARG A 95 -10.29 -2.57 -7.67
N THR A 96 -10.90 -3.72 -7.41
CA THR A 96 -10.70 -4.96 -8.17
C THR A 96 -11.11 -4.88 -9.63
N ASP A 97 -11.82 -3.82 -10.02
CA ASP A 97 -12.32 -3.52 -11.36
C ASP A 97 -11.33 -2.70 -12.22
N THR A 98 -10.31 -2.10 -11.61
CA THR A 98 -9.45 -1.13 -12.31
C THR A 98 -8.32 -1.79 -13.10
N ALA A 99 -7.89 -1.14 -14.17
CA ALA A 99 -6.82 -1.64 -15.04
C ALA A 99 -5.49 -1.90 -14.29
N TRP A 100 -5.09 -1.03 -13.37
CA TRP A 100 -3.86 -1.22 -12.57
C TRP A 100 -4.00 -2.37 -11.57
N TRP A 101 -5.22 -2.68 -11.13
CA TRP A 101 -5.45 -3.85 -10.28
C TRP A 101 -5.22 -5.14 -11.07
N HIS A 102 -5.87 -5.28 -12.22
CA HIS A 102 -5.70 -6.46 -13.08
C HIS A 102 -4.29 -6.56 -13.69
N GLY A 103 -3.68 -5.43 -14.04
CA GLY A 103 -2.36 -5.36 -14.65
C GLY A 103 -1.23 -5.70 -13.69
N ASP A 104 -1.29 -5.20 -12.45
CA ASP A 104 -0.18 -5.27 -11.50
C ASP A 104 -0.53 -5.97 -10.18
N VAL A 105 -1.65 -5.63 -9.52
CA VAL A 105 -2.02 -6.24 -8.23
C VAL A 105 -2.30 -7.74 -8.37
N MET A 106 -2.94 -8.16 -9.45
CA MET A 106 -3.19 -9.58 -9.76
C MET A 106 -1.93 -10.37 -10.14
N ARG A 107 -0.75 -9.73 -10.03
CA ARG A 107 0.58 -10.35 -10.18
C ARG A 107 1.42 -10.17 -8.91
N ALA A 108 0.79 -9.74 -7.81
CA ALA A 108 1.41 -9.69 -6.51
C ALA A 108 1.59 -11.11 -5.94
N ARG A 109 2.41 -11.25 -4.90
CA ARG A 109 2.57 -12.51 -4.19
C ARG A 109 1.34 -12.83 -3.35
N GLU A 110 0.85 -11.83 -2.62
CA GLU A 110 -0.25 -11.98 -1.69
C GLU A 110 -1.11 -10.72 -1.61
N ILE A 111 -2.42 -10.92 -1.49
CA ILE A 111 -3.42 -9.88 -1.24
C ILE A 111 -4.15 -10.25 0.05
N ARG A 112 -4.10 -9.37 1.04
CA ARG A 112 -4.87 -9.46 2.29
C ARG A 112 -6.01 -8.47 2.23
N LEU A 113 -7.23 -8.98 2.09
CA LEU A 113 -8.45 -8.18 2.11
C LEU A 113 -8.80 -7.86 3.56
N LEU A 114 -8.82 -6.57 3.93
CA LEU A 114 -9.09 -6.17 5.32
C LEU A 114 -10.56 -6.42 5.67
N ARG A 115 -10.81 -6.99 6.86
CA ARG A 115 -12.16 -7.03 7.44
C ARG A 115 -12.57 -5.64 7.92
N GLY A 116 -13.63 -5.11 7.30
CA GLY A 116 -14.17 -3.78 7.62
C GLY A 116 -13.36 -2.62 7.00
N ARG A 117 -13.88 -1.40 7.17
CA ARG A 117 -13.25 -0.19 6.62
C ARG A 117 -12.15 0.32 7.55
N LEU A 118 -11.09 0.84 6.95
CA LEU A 118 -9.99 1.47 7.66
C LEU A 118 -10.36 2.92 7.97
N THR A 119 -10.14 3.36 9.21
CA THR A 119 -10.16 4.78 9.57
C THR A 119 -8.71 5.24 9.59
N PHE A 120 -8.34 6.15 8.69
CA PHE A 120 -6.99 6.71 8.65
C PHE A 120 -6.76 7.67 9.81
N VAL A 121 -5.49 7.91 10.17
CA VAL A 121 -5.15 8.85 11.25
C VAL A 121 -5.67 10.24 10.89
N GLY A 122 -6.43 10.84 11.82
CA GLY A 122 -7.05 12.16 11.63
C GLY A 122 -8.33 12.15 10.78
N ALA A 123 -8.79 11.00 10.27
CA ALA A 123 -10.07 10.90 9.58
C ALA A 123 -11.24 10.84 10.58
N PRO A 124 -12.34 11.60 10.36
CA PRO A 124 -13.49 11.61 11.26
C PRO A 124 -14.35 10.34 11.16
N SER A 125 -14.18 9.57 10.09
CA SER A 125 -14.96 8.37 9.81
C SER A 125 -14.16 7.38 8.95
N PRO A 126 -14.59 6.10 8.87
CA PRO A 126 -13.92 5.11 8.03
C PRO A 126 -13.93 5.51 6.55
N ALA A 127 -12.86 5.15 5.84
CA ALA A 127 -12.71 5.43 4.42
C ALA A 127 -13.92 4.89 3.62
N PRO A 128 -14.40 5.61 2.59
CA PRO A 128 -15.58 5.22 1.83
C PRO A 128 -15.34 4.03 0.88
N PHE A 129 -14.15 3.41 0.94
CA PHE A 129 -13.73 2.30 0.09
C PHE A 129 -13.12 1.16 0.92
N PRO A 130 -13.20 -0.10 0.44
CA PRO A 130 -12.47 -1.21 1.03
C PRO A 130 -10.96 -1.04 0.83
N SER A 131 -10.16 -1.61 1.74
CA SER A 131 -8.69 -1.58 1.67
C SER A 131 -8.12 -2.98 1.60
N ALA A 132 -6.96 -3.11 0.97
CA ALA A 132 -6.18 -4.33 0.91
C ALA A 132 -4.72 -4.04 1.22
N ILE A 133 -4.05 -5.00 1.88
CA ILE A 133 -2.59 -5.07 1.87
C ILE A 133 -2.16 -5.91 0.68
N VAL A 134 -1.32 -5.36 -0.18
CA VAL A 134 -0.77 -6.04 -1.35
C VAL A 134 0.73 -6.19 -1.17
N ILE A 135 1.22 -7.43 -1.25
CA ILE A 135 2.61 -7.78 -1.01
C ILE A 135 3.24 -8.16 -2.35
N PHE A 136 4.18 -7.34 -2.81
CA PHE A 136 5.00 -7.60 -3.98
C PHE A 136 6.36 -8.16 -3.54
N GLY A 137 6.74 -9.32 -4.08
CA GLY A 137 8.00 -10.01 -3.75
C GLY A 137 8.03 -10.67 -2.37
N GLY A 138 9.22 -11.11 -1.95
CA GLY A 138 9.50 -11.75 -0.66
C GLY A 138 10.92 -12.33 -0.62
N ARG A 139 11.45 -12.68 0.56
CA ARG A 139 12.80 -13.27 0.70
C ARG A 139 13.00 -14.42 -0.30
N GLY A 140 13.90 -14.21 -1.27
CA GLY A 140 14.29 -15.22 -2.27
C GLY A 140 13.21 -15.59 -3.29
N MET A 141 12.09 -14.87 -3.37
CA MET A 141 11.02 -15.15 -4.33
C MET A 141 10.55 -13.86 -5.01
N PRO A 142 10.90 -13.65 -6.30
CA PRO A 142 10.43 -12.50 -7.05
C PRO A 142 8.90 -12.55 -7.26
N ALA A 143 8.30 -11.42 -7.60
CA ALA A 143 6.91 -11.40 -8.09
C ALA A 143 6.79 -12.30 -9.33
N THR A 144 5.94 -13.32 -9.24
CA THR A 144 5.66 -14.25 -10.33
C THR A 144 4.43 -13.79 -11.11
N ASP A 145 4.27 -14.24 -12.35
CA ASP A 145 3.04 -14.03 -13.11
C ASP A 145 1.93 -15.04 -12.75
N ALA A 146 2.10 -15.77 -11.64
CA ALA A 146 1.08 -16.63 -11.08
C ALA A 146 0.00 -15.79 -10.36
N PRO A 147 -1.24 -16.31 -10.24
CA PRO A 147 -2.26 -15.65 -9.44
C PRO A 147 -1.82 -15.44 -7.98
N PRO A 148 -2.16 -14.30 -7.35
CA PRO A 148 -1.79 -14.01 -5.98
C PRO A 148 -2.50 -14.97 -5.03
N ARG A 149 -1.86 -15.28 -3.89
CA ARG A 149 -2.58 -15.81 -2.74
C ARG A 149 -3.52 -14.72 -2.21
N VAL A 150 -4.82 -15.00 -2.15
CA VAL A 150 -5.81 -14.05 -1.63
C VAL A 150 -6.36 -14.56 -0.31
N VAL A 151 -6.35 -13.73 0.73
CA VAL A 151 -6.88 -14.06 2.06
C VAL A 151 -7.73 -12.94 2.63
N GLY A 152 -8.79 -13.31 3.35
CA GLY A 152 -9.47 -12.39 4.26
C GLY A 152 -8.63 -12.21 5.53
N TRP A 153 -8.46 -10.97 5.99
CA TRP A 153 -7.62 -10.65 7.13
C TRP A 153 -8.31 -9.74 8.12
N ASP A 154 -8.64 -10.31 9.29
CA ASP A 154 -9.10 -9.58 10.46
C ASP A 154 -7.90 -9.18 11.32
N TRP A 155 -7.23 -8.11 10.92
CA TRP A 155 -6.02 -7.61 11.56
C TRP A 155 -6.25 -7.04 12.97
N ARG A 156 -7.50 -6.93 13.42
CA ARG A 156 -7.86 -6.46 14.77
C ARG A 156 -8.15 -7.60 15.74
N ALA A 157 -8.39 -8.81 15.25
CA ALA A 157 -8.90 -9.92 16.07
C ALA A 157 -7.86 -10.55 17.04
N TYR A 158 -6.56 -10.28 16.88
CA TYR A 158 -5.51 -10.88 17.71
C TYR A 158 -4.28 -9.95 17.85
N PRO A 159 -3.95 -9.43 19.05
CA PRO A 159 -2.75 -8.61 19.30
C PRO A 159 -1.42 -9.34 19.05
#